data_AF-A0A142BJ84-F1
#
_entry.id   AF-A0A142BJ84-F1
#
_cell.length_a   1.000
_cell.length_b   1.000
_cell.length_c   1.000
_cell.angle_alpha   90.00
_cell.angle_beta   90.00
_cell.angle_gamma   90.00
#
_symmetry.space_group_name_H-M   'P 1'
#
loop_
_entity.id
_entity.type
_entity.pdbx_description
1 polymer ?
#
loop_
_entity_poly.entity_id
_entity_poly.type
_entity_poly.pdbx_seq_one_letter_code
_entity_poly.pdbx_strand_id
1 'polypeptide(L)'
;MPASVIARQSKTIVLQIEVPIESNNMLSLEDGLQRALNEAGVLGTQELLKLFEPPNNEPIVLNQQKWSYKGKVLKHYETLYGYGGPHCQDSKPTNLS
;
A
#
# COMPACT_ATOMS: atom_id res chain seq x y z
N MET A 1 9.80 -0.96 11.95
CA MET A 1 8.73 -0.35 11.14
C MET A 1 7.70 0.17 12.12
N PRO A 2 7.62 1.49 12.33
CA PRO A 2 6.79 2.09 13.37
C PRO A 2 5.30 2.08 13.05
N ALA A 3 4.85 1.59 11.89
CA ALA A 3 3.44 1.53 11.55
C ALA A 3 3.05 0.23 10.83
N SER A 4 1.89 -0.33 11.17
CA SER A 4 1.32 -1.51 10.51
C SER A 4 -0.21 -1.44 10.40
N VAL A 5 -0.79 -2.13 9.41
CA VAL A 5 -2.24 -2.25 9.26
C VAL A 5 -2.70 -3.48 10.02
N ILE A 6 -3.48 -3.31 11.09
CA ILE A 6 -3.92 -4.43 11.93
C ILE A 6 -5.34 -4.88 11.63
N ALA A 7 -6.17 -4.01 11.05
CA ALA A 7 -7.52 -4.36 10.64
C ALA A 7 -7.99 -3.55 9.43
N ARG A 8 -8.85 -4.19 8.63
CA ARG A 8 -9.58 -3.56 7.54
C ARG A 8 -11.03 -3.96 7.65
N GLN A 9 -11.90 -2.97 7.65
CA GLN A 9 -13.35 -3.16 7.57
C GLN A 9 -13.87 -2.41 6.34
N SER A 10 -15.14 -2.57 6.04
CA SER A 10 -15.76 -2.04 4.81
C SER A 10 -15.62 -0.52 4.65
N LYS A 11 -15.47 0.22 5.75
CA LYS A 11 -15.39 1.70 5.76
C LYS A 11 -14.27 2.26 6.63
N THR A 12 -13.44 1.39 7.23
CA THR A 12 -12.41 1.82 8.17
C THR A 12 -11.15 0.98 7.98
N ILE A 13 -10.00 1.62 8.17
CA ILE A 13 -8.71 0.95 8.32
C ILE A 13 -8.17 1.30 9.70
N VAL A 14 -7.52 0.33 10.35
CA VAL A 14 -6.90 0.54 11.66
C VAL A 14 -5.40 0.39 11.50
N LEU A 15 -4.68 1.46 11.82
CA LEU A 15 -3.23 1.51 11.82
C LEU A 15 -2.74 1.44 13.26
N GLN A 16 -1.81 0.53 13.54
CA GLN A 16 -1.05 0.51 14.78
C GLN A 16 0.25 1.26 14.57
N ILE A 17 0.59 2.16 15.50
CA ILE A 17 1.79 2.99 15.44
C ILE A 17 2.61 2.78 16.71
N GLU A 18 3.88 2.48 16.56
CA GLU A 18 4.87 2.33 17.62
C GLU A 18 5.88 3.45 17.52
N VAL A 19 6.03 4.23 18.59
CA VAL A 19 6.99 5.34 18.65
C VAL A 19 8.09 4.97 19.63
N PRO A 20 9.35 4.86 19.20
CA PRO A 20 10.45 4.53 20.09
C PRO A 20 10.77 5.73 20.99
N ILE A 21 11.00 5.45 22.28
CA ILE A 21 11.37 6.45 23.28
C ILE A 21 12.89 6.38 23.46
N GLU A 22 13.64 7.07 22.60
CA GLU A 22 15.11 6.94 22.55
C GLU A 22 15.87 7.96 23.41
N SER A 23 15.22 9.01 23.90
CA SER A 23 15.88 10.02 24.76
C SER A 23 14.92 10.70 25.74
N ASN A 24 15.46 11.25 26.82
CA ASN A 24 14.70 12.02 27.82
C ASN A 24 14.51 13.51 27.44
N ASN A 25 14.82 13.93 26.21
CA ASN A 25 14.56 15.29 25.73
C ASN A 25 13.29 15.33 24.89
N MET A 26 12.40 16.25 25.23
CA MET A 26 11.12 16.50 24.55
C MET A 26 11.28 16.71 23.04
N LEU A 27 12.32 17.43 22.59
CA LEU A 27 12.51 17.73 21.16
C LEU A 27 12.70 16.45 20.33
N SER A 28 13.52 15.52 20.82
CA SER A 28 13.78 14.25 20.13
C SER A 28 12.58 13.31 20.18
N LEU A 29 11.75 13.39 21.22
CA LEU A 29 10.50 12.64 21.29
C LEU A 29 9.48 13.17 20.27
N GLU A 30 9.40 14.49 20.10
CA GLU A 30 8.55 15.12 19.08
C GLU A 30 8.98 14.72 17.67
N ASP A 31 10.29 14.77 17.38
CA ASP A 31 10.84 14.32 16.10
C ASP A 31 10.51 12.85 15.83
N GLY A 32 10.65 11.98 16.84
CA GLY A 32 10.32 10.56 16.75
C GLY A 32 8.84 10.32 16.47
N LEU A 33 7.96 11.02 17.20
CA LEU A 33 6.52 10.95 17.01
C LEU A 33 6.10 11.43 15.62
N GLN A 34 6.62 12.57 15.17
CA GLN A 34 6.31 13.13 13.86
C GLN A 34 6.74 12.18 12.73
N ARG A 35 7.92 11.57 12.83
CA ARG A 35 8.38 10.57 11.87
C ARG A 35 7.46 9.36 11.83
N ALA A 36 7.11 8.80 12.98
CA ALA A 36 6.21 7.64 13.06
C ALA A 36 4.82 7.93 12.46
N LEU A 37 4.25 9.11 12.74
CA LEU A 37 2.97 9.53 12.18
C LEU A 37 3.04 9.74 10.65
N ASN A 38 4.14 10.32 10.14
CA ASN A 38 4.34 10.48 8.71
C ASN A 38 4.42 9.13 7.99
N GLU A 39 5.16 8.17 8.56
CA GLU A 39 5.23 6.81 8.00
C GLU A 39 3.88 6.11 8.04
N ALA A 40 3.13 6.24 9.13
CA ALA A 40 1.76 5.73 9.23
C ALA A 40 0.82 6.38 8.20
N GLY A 41 0.96 7.69 7.98
CA GLY A 41 0.23 8.44 6.96
C GLY A 41 0.49 7.91 5.56
N VAL A 42 1.78 7.71 5.21
CA VAL A 42 2.16 7.12 3.91
C VAL A 42 1.55 5.73 3.74
N LEU A 43 1.65 4.87 4.76
CA LEU A 43 1.06 3.52 4.74
C LEU A 43 -0.47 3.59 4.56
N GLY A 44 -1.15 4.45 5.32
CA GLY A 44 -2.58 4.66 5.24
C GLY A 44 -3.03 5.15 3.87
N THR A 45 -2.34 6.14 3.30
CA THR A 45 -2.59 6.64 1.95
C THR A 45 -2.42 5.53 0.92
N GLN A 46 -1.35 4.72 1.00
CA GLN A 46 -1.15 3.59 0.09
C GLN A 46 -2.30 2.58 0.16
N GLU A 47 -2.85 2.32 1.34
CA GLU A 47 -3.99 1.41 1.48
C GLU A 47 -5.29 1.98 0.95
N LEU A 48 -5.56 3.26 1.22
CA LEU A 48 -6.76 3.93 0.73
C LEU A 48 -6.74 4.12 -0.79
N LEU A 49 -5.56 4.36 -1.37
CA LEU A 49 -5.41 4.47 -2.83
C LEU A 49 -5.77 3.17 -3.56
N LYS A 50 -5.65 2.00 -2.92
CA LYS A 50 -6.11 0.73 -3.51
C LYS A 50 -7.63 0.67 -3.68
N LEU A 51 -8.37 1.46 -2.91
CA LEU A 51 -9.83 1.54 -2.98
C LEU A 51 -10.31 2.64 -3.94
N PHE A 52 -9.41 3.52 -4.37
CA PHE A 52 -9.72 4.63 -5.26
C PHE A 52 -9.58 4.20 -6.72
N GLU A 53 -10.65 4.36 -7.50
CA GLU A 53 -10.63 4.16 -8.95
C GLU A 53 -10.42 5.52 -9.63
N PRO A 54 -9.22 5.80 -10.19
CA PRO A 54 -9.00 7.05 -10.88
C PRO A 54 -9.86 7.11 -12.17
N PRO A 55 -10.43 8.29 -12.49
CA PRO A 55 -11.12 8.47 -13.76
C PRO A 55 -10.18 8.10 -14.92
N ASN A 56 -10.70 7.35 -15.89
CA ASN A 56 -9.97 6.82 -17.05
C ASN A 56 -8.89 5.76 -16.78
N ASN A 57 -8.85 5.13 -15.59
CA ASN A 57 -7.82 4.14 -15.21
C ASN A 57 -6.38 4.69 -15.31
N GLU A 58 -6.22 6.00 -15.17
CA GLU A 58 -4.91 6.64 -15.22
C GLU A 58 -4.05 6.23 -14.01
N PRO A 59 -2.77 5.90 -14.21
CA PRO A 59 -1.91 5.47 -13.11
C PRO A 59 -1.62 6.63 -12.17
N ILE A 60 -1.80 6.39 -10.87
CA ILE A 60 -1.44 7.34 -9.83
C ILE A 60 0.06 7.23 -9.62
N VAL A 61 0.81 8.31 -9.86
CA VAL A 61 2.25 8.36 -9.64
C VAL A 61 2.51 9.00 -8.28
N LEU A 62 3.10 8.25 -7.36
CA LEU A 62 3.41 8.72 -6.02
C LEU A 62 4.85 8.31 -5.67
N ASN A 63 5.71 9.27 -5.35
CA ASN A 63 7.15 9.06 -5.11
C ASN A 63 7.88 8.26 -6.20
N GLN A 64 7.65 8.60 -7.48
CA GLN A 64 8.22 7.90 -8.65
C GLN A 64 7.78 6.43 -8.79
N GLN A 65 6.92 5.94 -7.90
CA GLN A 65 6.32 4.62 -7.99
C GLN A 65 4.97 4.73 -8.69
N LYS A 66 4.77 3.89 -9.72
CA LYS A 66 3.54 3.84 -10.50
C LYS A 66 2.53 2.92 -9.81
N TRP A 67 1.42 3.49 -9.36
CA TRP A 67 0.29 2.76 -8.79
C TRP A 67 -0.80 2.64 -9.86
N SER A 68 -0.86 1.49 -10.52
CA SER A 68 -1.91 1.20 -11.49
C SER A 68 -3.03 0.39 -10.85
N TYR A 69 -4.27 0.80 -11.09
CA TYR A 69 -5.46 -0.01 -10.87
C TYR A 69 -5.38 -1.27 -11.74
N LYS A 70 -4.81 -2.34 -11.19
CA LYS A 70 -5.11 -3.69 -11.65
C LYS A 70 -5.62 -4.41 -10.42
N GLY A 71 -6.94 -4.43 -10.27
CA GLY A 71 -7.57 -5.41 -9.41
C GLY A 71 -6.97 -6.79 -9.68
N LYS A 72 -6.89 -7.64 -8.66
CA LYS A 72 -6.51 -9.05 -8.83
C LYS A 72 -7.58 -9.74 -9.68
N VAL A 73 -7.52 -9.53 -10.99
CA VAL A 73 -8.42 -10.17 -11.94
C VAL A 73 -7.88 -11.57 -12.14
N LEU A 74 -8.69 -12.56 -11.80
CA LEU A 74 -8.45 -13.96 -12.15
C LEU A 74 -8.35 -14.05 -13.67
N LYS A 75 -7.13 -14.06 -14.19
CA LYS A 75 -6.92 -14.18 -15.63
C LYS A 75 -7.07 -15.64 -16.00
N HIS A 76 -8.17 -15.92 -16.69
CA HIS A 76 -8.35 -17.16 -17.43
C HIS A 76 -7.41 -17.10 -18.64
N TYR A 77 -6.52 -18.09 -18.77
CA TYR A 77 -5.71 -18.24 -19.95
C TYR A 77 -6.16 -19.51 -20.68
N GLU A 78 -6.45 -19.34 -21.97
CA GLU A 78 -6.61 -20.47 -22.87
C GLU A 78 -5.25 -20.75 -23.49
N THR A 79 -4.82 -22.01 -23.44
CA THR A 79 -3.64 -22.46 -24.20
C THR A 79 -4.09 -23.12 -25.50
N LEU A 80 -3.20 -23.24 -26.49
CA LEU A 80 -3.45 -23.94 -27.75
C LEU A 80 -3.89 -25.42 -27.54
N TYR A 81 -3.76 -25.96 -26.33
CA TYR A 81 -4.15 -27.31 -25.93
C TYR A 81 -5.35 -27.36 -24.96
N GLY A 82 -6.05 -26.25 -24.73
CA GLY A 82 -7.24 -26.16 -23.87
C GLY A 82 -7.03 -25.42 -22.54
N TYR A 83 -8.06 -25.48 -21.68
CA TYR A 83 -8.20 -24.69 -20.44
C TYR A 83 -7.04 -24.89 -19.47
N GLY A 84 -6.25 -23.85 -19.24
CA GLY A 84 -5.24 -23.81 -18.20
C GLY A 84 -5.79 -23.16 -16.95
N GLY A 85 -5.80 -23.90 -15.83
CA GLY A 85 -6.48 -23.51 -14.60
C GLY A 85 -6.06 -22.15 -14.03
N PRO A 86 -6.89 -21.55 -13.15
CA PRO A 86 -6.70 -20.18 -12.68
C PRO A 86 -5.35 -19.97 -11.99
N HIS A 87 -4.55 -19.04 -12.52
CA HIS A 87 -3.32 -18.59 -11.87
C HIS A 87 -3.49 -17.14 -11.41
N CYS A 88 -3.50 -16.92 -10.10
CA CYS A 88 -3.36 -15.57 -9.55
C CYS A 88 -1.95 -15.08 -9.84
N GLN A 89 -1.81 -14.04 -10.67
CA GLN A 89 -0.57 -13.30 -10.82
C GLN A 89 -0.65 -12.06 -9.94
N ASP A 90 0.18 -11.99 -8.91
CA ASP A 90 0.40 -10.74 -8.19
C ASP A 90 1.17 -9.78 -9.12
N SER A 91 0.60 -8.61 -9.40
CA SER A 91 1.30 -7.56 -10.14
C SER A 91 2.44 -7.04 -9.27
N LYS A 92 3.67 -7.51 -9.54
CA LYS A 92 4.88 -6.96 -8.90
C LYS A 92 5.02 -5.48 -9.29
N PRO A 93 5.39 -4.60 -8.34
CA PRO A 93 5.79 -3.24 -8.67
C PRO A 93 7.07 -3.31 -9.54
N THR A 94 7.00 -2.75 -10.74
CA THR A 94 8.17 -2.58 -11.61
C THR A 94 8.83 -1.25 -11.26
N ASN A 95 10.07 -1.30 -10.75
CA ASN A 95 10.89 -0.10 -10.55
C ASN A 95 11.22 0.53 -11.91
N LEU A 96 11.06 1.86 -12.02
CA LEU A 96 11.63 2.61 -13.14
C LEU A 96 13.16 2.62 -12.97
N SER A 97 13.85 2.25 -14.05
CA SER A 97 15.30 2.35 -14.23
C SER A 97 15.66 3.72 -14.79
#